data_AF-A0A2Z5ZLG5-F1
#
_entry.id   AF-A0A2Z5ZLG5-F1
#
_cell.length_a   1.000
_cell.length_b   1.000
_cell.length_c   1.000
_cell.angle_alpha   90.00
_cell.angle_beta   90.00
_cell.angle_gamma   90.00
#
_symmetry.space_group_name_H-M   'P 1'
#
loop_
_entity.id
_entity.type
_entity.pdbx_description
1 polymer ?
#
loop_
_entity_poly.entity_id
_entity_poly.type
_entity_poly.pdbx_seq_one_letter_code
_entity_poly.pdbx_strand_id
1 'polypeptide(L)'
;MSDISSATTHPVFDRADASASHFAALNAVMARLLATRRTVVLVRVQAVEGAGLNPVGFVDVQPLVHQQNAAGQVSPHGVLYQVPYFRLQGGSRAVVLDPEVGDIGLALVADRDISNAKTARGAAAPGSFRQHNMADALYLGGFLNAAPQDYIWLHKGGITLHTSGTVQLTAQNIKIEGNTTVSGTLSVSGDVTGKGISLAAHTHGGVQAGSGTTTKPV
;
A
#
# COMPACT_ATOMS: atom_id res chain seq x y z
N MET A 1 0.78 77.62 -33.81
CA MET A 1 1.53 77.48 -32.56
C MET A 1 0.54 77.19 -31.44
N SER A 2 0.81 76.14 -30.66
CA SER A 2 0.35 75.85 -29.28
C SER A 2 -1.16 75.81 -28.99
N ASP A 3 -1.73 74.90 -28.22
CA ASP A 3 -1.30 73.64 -27.62
C ASP A 3 -2.58 72.94 -27.13
N ILE A 4 -2.58 71.63 -27.06
CA ILE A 4 -3.71 70.78 -26.66
C ILE A 4 -3.66 70.58 -25.14
N SER A 5 -4.75 70.86 -24.43
CA SER A 5 -4.97 70.33 -23.08
C SER A 5 -6.47 70.25 -22.78
N SER A 6 -7.08 69.12 -23.11
CA SER A 6 -8.31 68.67 -22.46
C SER A 6 -7.95 67.53 -21.51
N ALA A 7 -7.81 67.86 -20.23
CA ALA A 7 -7.57 66.91 -19.16
C ALA A 7 -8.89 66.22 -18.79
N THR A 8 -9.05 64.95 -19.16
CA THR A 8 -10.18 64.12 -18.71
C THR A 8 -9.96 63.68 -17.26
N THR A 9 -10.88 64.08 -16.39
CA THR A 9 -10.80 63.98 -14.92
C THR A 9 -11.36 62.67 -14.36
N HIS A 10 -11.32 61.58 -15.13
CA HIS A 10 -11.84 60.27 -14.69
C HIS A 10 -10.73 59.22 -14.74
N PRO A 11 -10.61 58.34 -13.71
CA PRO A 11 -9.68 57.24 -13.77
C PRO A 11 -10.10 56.31 -14.91
N VAL A 12 -9.34 56.34 -16.00
CA VAL A 12 -9.49 55.41 -17.11
C VAL A 12 -8.96 54.06 -16.64
N PHE A 13 -9.86 53.18 -16.21
CA PHE A 13 -9.56 51.79 -15.86
C PHE A 13 -9.45 50.85 -17.07
N ASP A 14 -9.54 51.40 -18.29
CA ASP A 14 -9.58 50.60 -19.52
C ASP A 14 -8.48 51.05 -20.49
N ARG A 15 -7.30 50.46 -20.34
CA ARG A 15 -6.26 50.47 -21.39
C ARG A 15 -6.33 49.15 -22.16
N ALA A 16 -5.89 49.11 -23.41
CA ALA A 16 -5.93 47.89 -24.25
C ALA A 16 -5.14 46.69 -23.63
N ASP A 17 -4.21 46.99 -22.74
CA ASP A 17 -3.43 46.11 -21.88
C ASP A 17 -4.18 45.64 -20.62
N ALA A 18 -5.33 46.25 -20.29
CA ALA A 18 -6.15 45.87 -19.15
C ALA A 18 -6.83 44.50 -19.35
N SER A 19 -7.28 44.15 -20.56
CA SER A 19 -7.88 42.83 -20.83
C SER A 19 -6.85 41.68 -20.73
N ALA A 20 -5.62 41.91 -21.21
CA ALA A 20 -4.48 41.01 -21.04
C ALA A 20 -4.08 40.88 -19.55
N SER A 21 -4.15 41.98 -18.79
CA SER A 21 -3.87 41.99 -17.35
C SER A 21 -4.93 41.28 -16.50
N HIS A 22 -6.22 41.38 -16.83
CA HIS A 22 -7.30 40.68 -16.13
C HIS A 22 -7.25 39.19 -16.40
N PHE A 23 -6.97 38.77 -17.64
CA PHE A 23 -6.75 37.37 -17.98
C PHE A 23 -5.51 36.80 -17.26
N ALA A 24 -4.40 37.54 -17.24
CA ALA A 24 -3.20 37.14 -16.50
C ALA A 24 -3.45 37.05 -14.99
N ALA A 25 -4.17 38.01 -14.40
CA ALA A 25 -4.54 38.00 -12.99
C ALA A 25 -5.48 36.83 -12.65
N LEU A 26 -6.50 36.57 -13.49
CA LEU A 26 -7.39 35.42 -13.34
C LEU A 26 -6.60 34.11 -13.43
N ASN A 27 -5.70 33.97 -14.39
CA ASN A 27 -4.84 32.80 -14.51
C ASN A 27 -3.93 32.62 -13.30
N ALA A 28 -3.36 33.69 -12.75
CA ALA A 28 -2.54 33.63 -11.55
C ALA A 28 -3.35 33.18 -10.31
N VAL A 29 -4.60 33.65 -10.18
CA VAL A 29 -5.51 33.22 -9.12
C VAL A 29 -5.88 31.74 -9.31
N MET A 30 -6.28 31.33 -10.51
CA MET A 30 -6.63 29.94 -10.82
C MET A 30 -5.45 28.99 -10.58
N ALA A 31 -4.25 29.36 -11.03
CA ALA A 31 -3.03 28.59 -10.80
C ALA A 31 -2.75 28.43 -9.29
N ARG A 32 -2.96 29.49 -8.49
CA ARG A 32 -2.79 29.41 -7.03
C ARG A 32 -3.85 28.54 -6.35
N LEU A 33 -5.10 28.61 -6.80
CA LEU A 33 -6.18 27.75 -6.29
C LEU A 33 -5.90 26.28 -6.60
N LEU A 34 -5.38 25.98 -7.79
CA LEU A 34 -4.99 24.61 -8.17
C LEU A 34 -3.74 24.14 -7.42
N ALA A 35 -2.72 25.00 -7.27
CA ALA A 35 -1.48 24.66 -6.57
C ALA A 35 -1.67 24.37 -5.07
N THR A 36 -2.74 24.90 -4.46
CA THR A 36 -3.07 24.65 -3.05
C THR A 36 -3.90 23.38 -2.83
N ARG A 37 -4.43 22.75 -3.90
CA ARG A 37 -5.13 21.47 -3.81
C ARG A 37 -4.14 20.35 -3.58
N ARG A 38 -4.33 19.61 -2.49
CA ARG A 38 -3.56 18.39 -2.20
C ARG A 38 -4.32 17.17 -2.70
N THR A 39 -3.63 16.31 -3.43
CA THR A 39 -4.20 15.07 -3.97
C THR A 39 -3.46 13.85 -3.45
N VAL A 40 -2.14 13.92 -3.40
CA VAL A 40 -1.27 12.84 -2.89
C VAL A 40 -0.05 13.44 -2.22
N VAL A 41 0.40 12.85 -1.12
CA VAL A 41 1.61 13.25 -0.41
C VAL A 41 2.45 12.02 -0.06
N LEU A 42 3.77 12.11 -0.21
CA LEU A 42 4.68 11.06 0.22
C LEU A 42 4.86 11.12 1.75
N VAL A 43 4.65 10.00 2.43
CA VAL A 43 4.62 9.92 3.89
C VAL A 43 5.42 8.73 4.42
N ARG A 44 5.84 8.81 5.69
CA ARG A 44 6.43 7.70 6.46
C ARG A 44 5.51 7.31 7.61
N VAL A 45 5.34 6.01 7.83
CA VAL A 45 4.60 5.44 8.96
C VAL A 45 5.35 5.67 10.27
N GLN A 46 4.64 6.20 11.27
CA GLN A 46 5.12 6.49 12.62
C GLN A 46 4.52 5.53 13.66
N ALA A 47 3.28 5.09 13.45
CA ALA A 47 2.60 4.11 14.28
C ALA A 47 1.61 3.29 13.45
N VAL A 48 1.30 2.09 13.94
CA VAL A 48 0.38 1.15 13.29
C VAL A 48 -0.62 0.66 14.34
N GLU A 49 -1.91 0.70 14.01
CA GLU A 49 -3.01 0.22 14.83
C GLU A 49 -3.85 -0.77 14.02
N GLY A 50 -4.03 -1.99 14.54
CA GLY A 50 -4.80 -3.04 13.87
C GLY A 50 -3.97 -3.78 12.80
N ALA A 51 -3.60 -5.01 13.11
CA ALA A 51 -2.81 -5.90 12.26
C ALA A 51 -3.43 -7.31 12.19
N GLY A 52 -2.90 -8.15 11.31
CA GLY A 52 -3.30 -9.52 11.08
C GLY A 52 -4.68 -9.63 10.44
N LEU A 53 -5.44 -10.65 10.85
CA LEU A 53 -6.75 -10.97 10.27
C LEU A 53 -7.90 -10.09 10.79
N ASN A 54 -7.60 -9.12 11.65
CA ASN A 54 -8.57 -8.11 12.04
C ASN A 54 -9.01 -7.28 10.82
N PRO A 55 -10.16 -6.59 10.87
CA PRO A 55 -10.50 -5.60 9.87
C PRO A 55 -9.34 -4.62 9.67
N VAL A 56 -9.21 -4.11 8.44
CA VAL A 56 -8.16 -3.16 8.05
C VAL A 56 -8.03 -2.04 9.08
N GLY A 57 -6.79 -1.86 9.54
CA GLY A 57 -6.43 -0.92 10.58
C GLY A 57 -6.06 0.47 10.06
N PHE A 58 -5.31 1.18 10.90
CA PHE A 58 -4.88 2.54 10.68
C PHE A 58 -3.38 2.69 10.88
N VAL A 59 -2.82 3.73 10.27
CA VAL A 59 -1.46 4.19 10.50
C VAL A 59 -1.47 5.66 10.87
N ASP A 60 -0.51 6.05 11.70
CA ASP A 60 -0.13 7.44 11.85
C ASP A 60 1.04 7.71 10.91
N VAL A 61 0.96 8.76 10.11
CA VAL A 61 1.92 9.01 9.04
C VAL A 61 2.39 10.46 9.04
N GLN A 62 3.68 10.67 8.74
CA GLN A 62 4.26 12.01 8.61
C GLN A 62 4.71 12.28 7.18
N PRO A 63 4.30 13.42 6.58
CA PRO A 63 4.80 13.84 5.27
C PRO A 63 6.31 14.02 5.22
N LEU A 64 6.92 13.50 4.15
CA LEU A 64 8.37 13.56 3.93
C LEU A 64 8.83 14.84 3.24
N VAL A 65 7.99 15.44 2.39
CA VAL A 65 8.29 16.73 1.78
C VAL A 65 7.91 17.83 2.77
N HIS A 66 8.88 18.63 3.18
CA HIS A 66 8.67 19.70 4.15
C HIS A 66 7.90 20.90 3.55
N GLN A 67 7.27 21.67 4.43
CA GLN A 67 6.65 22.95 4.10
C GLN A 67 7.73 24.00 3.88
N GLN A 68 7.48 24.92 2.94
CA GLN A 68 8.28 26.12 2.75
C GLN A 68 7.39 27.34 2.92
N ASN A 69 7.80 28.28 3.77
CA ASN A 69 7.10 29.56 3.90
C ASN A 69 7.51 30.53 2.77
N ALA A 70 6.88 31.70 2.70
CA ALA A 70 7.18 32.70 1.66
C ALA A 70 8.63 33.22 1.69
N ALA A 71 9.32 33.07 2.82
CA ALA A 71 10.73 33.42 2.98
C ALA A 71 11.68 32.24 2.64
N GLY A 72 11.16 31.12 2.15
CA GLY A 72 11.93 29.92 1.81
C GLY A 72 12.39 29.09 3.00
N GLN A 73 11.94 29.41 4.23
CA GLN A 73 12.28 28.63 5.40
C GLN A 73 11.49 27.33 5.42
N VAL A 74 12.19 26.24 5.75
CA VAL A 74 11.67 24.88 5.69
C VAL A 74 11.20 24.43 7.08
N SER A 75 10.02 23.82 7.18
CA SER A 75 9.54 23.18 8.41
C SER A 75 8.83 21.85 8.14
N PRO A 76 8.93 20.86 9.03
CA PRO A 76 8.26 19.58 8.85
C PRO A 76 6.73 19.74 8.95
N HIS A 77 6.00 18.81 8.35
CA HIS A 77 4.58 18.66 8.62
C HIS A 77 4.34 17.95 9.96
N GLY A 78 3.18 18.21 10.56
CA GLY A 78 2.66 17.40 11.66
C GLY A 78 2.31 15.99 11.22
N VAL A 79 2.08 15.11 12.20
CA VAL A 79 1.60 13.74 11.97
C VAL A 79 0.12 13.77 11.60
N LEU A 80 -0.24 12.94 10.62
CA LEU A 80 -1.61 12.61 10.26
C LEU A 80 -2.01 11.36 11.02
N TYR A 81 -3.03 11.47 11.86
CA TYR A 81 -3.47 10.39 12.73
C TYR A 81 -4.60 9.58 12.10
N GLN A 82 -4.66 8.28 12.44
CA GLN A 82 -5.75 7.39 12.05
C GLN A 82 -6.05 7.40 10.54
N VAL A 83 -4.99 7.26 9.75
CA VAL A 83 -5.07 7.12 8.29
C VAL A 83 -5.30 5.64 7.97
N PRO A 84 -6.44 5.24 7.37
CA PRO A 84 -6.68 3.84 7.02
C PRO A 84 -5.64 3.37 5.99
N TYR A 85 -5.02 2.21 6.20
CA TYR A 85 -4.09 1.64 5.22
C TYR A 85 -4.79 0.75 4.21
N PHE A 86 -4.21 0.62 3.01
CA PHE A 86 -4.72 -0.26 1.98
C PHE A 86 -4.42 -1.73 2.31
N ARG A 87 -5.44 -2.59 2.15
CA ARG A 87 -5.29 -4.05 2.08
C ARG A 87 -5.92 -4.54 0.80
N LEU A 88 -5.21 -5.39 0.05
CA LEU A 88 -5.77 -6.04 -1.13
C LEU A 88 -6.79 -7.10 -0.68
N GLN A 89 -8.07 -6.75 -0.68
CA GLN A 89 -9.14 -7.59 -0.16
C GLN A 89 -10.39 -7.56 -1.05
N GLY A 90 -11.04 -8.71 -1.20
CA GLY A 90 -12.32 -8.89 -1.88
C GLY A 90 -13.20 -9.90 -1.14
N GLY A 91 -14.37 -9.47 -0.69
CA GLY A 91 -15.21 -10.30 0.20
C GLY A 91 -14.43 -10.76 1.44
N SER A 92 -14.44 -12.08 1.69
CA SER A 92 -13.71 -12.72 2.79
C SER A 92 -12.27 -13.13 2.46
N ARG A 93 -11.71 -12.71 1.32
CA ARG A 93 -10.38 -13.11 0.83
C ARG A 93 -9.46 -11.90 0.79
N ALA A 94 -8.22 -12.05 1.25
CA ALA A 94 -7.25 -10.96 1.26
C ALA A 94 -5.82 -11.45 1.02
N VAL A 95 -4.99 -10.56 0.48
CA VAL A 95 -3.54 -10.57 0.64
C VAL A 95 -3.23 -9.63 1.79
N VAL A 96 -2.72 -10.18 2.89
CA VAL A 96 -2.46 -9.42 4.13
C VAL A 96 -0.97 -9.11 4.19
N LEU A 97 -0.64 -7.84 4.00
CA LEU A 97 0.67 -7.26 4.21
C LEU A 97 0.44 -5.99 5.02
N ASP A 98 0.66 -6.08 6.33
CA ASP A 98 0.42 -4.95 7.22
C ASP A 98 1.63 -4.01 7.19
N PRO A 99 1.42 -2.69 7.23
CA PRO A 99 2.52 -1.73 7.27
C PRO A 99 3.26 -1.82 8.60
N GLU A 100 4.55 -1.46 8.58
CA GLU A 100 5.40 -1.34 9.76
C GLU A 100 5.89 0.10 9.96
N VAL A 101 6.30 0.43 11.19
CA VAL A 101 6.89 1.73 11.49
C VAL A 101 8.15 1.93 10.66
N GLY A 102 8.24 3.08 9.99
CA GLY A 102 9.33 3.39 9.07
C GLY A 102 8.99 3.17 7.60
N ASP A 103 7.90 2.44 7.28
CA ASP A 103 7.46 2.25 5.90
C ASP A 103 7.14 3.57 5.21
N ILE A 104 7.55 3.70 3.96
CA ILE A 104 7.31 4.87 3.12
C ILE A 104 6.24 4.52 2.08
N GLY A 105 5.21 5.35 2.03
CA GLY A 105 4.09 5.21 1.13
C GLY A 105 3.47 6.55 0.73
N LEU A 106 2.29 6.47 0.13
CA LEU A 106 1.49 7.61 -0.27
C LEU A 106 0.32 7.78 0.69
N ALA A 107 0.10 9.02 1.13
CA ALA A 107 -1.17 9.48 1.65
C ALA A 107 -2.00 10.03 0.49
N LEU A 108 -2.98 9.25 0.04
CA LEU A 108 -3.98 9.61 -0.95
C LEU A 108 -5.04 10.48 -0.28
N VAL A 109 -5.15 11.74 -0.69
CA VAL A 109 -6.03 12.72 -0.07
C VAL A 109 -7.41 12.67 -0.74
N ALA A 110 -8.45 12.43 0.05
CA ALA A 110 -9.82 12.39 -0.42
C ALA A 110 -10.34 13.78 -0.85
N ASP A 111 -11.34 13.78 -1.71
CA ASP A 111 -12.04 14.97 -2.19
C ASP A 111 -12.89 15.65 -1.10
N ARG A 112 -13.35 14.87 -0.12
CA ARG A 112 -14.19 15.28 1.01
C ARG A 112 -13.73 14.65 2.32
N ASP A 113 -14.26 15.19 3.42
CA ASP A 113 -14.11 14.60 4.74
C ASP A 113 -14.69 13.19 4.80
N ILE A 114 -13.84 12.21 5.11
CA ILE A 114 -14.20 10.78 5.17
C ILE A 114 -14.39 10.25 6.58
N SER A 115 -14.32 11.09 7.63
CA SER A 115 -14.42 10.65 9.04
C SER A 115 -15.65 9.78 9.33
N ASN A 116 -16.84 10.25 8.96
CA ASN A 116 -18.07 9.48 9.16
C ASN A 116 -18.10 8.18 8.34
N ALA A 117 -17.53 8.18 7.13
CA ALA A 117 -17.44 6.97 6.30
C ALA A 117 -16.46 5.94 6.88
N LYS A 118 -15.34 6.39 7.49
CA LYS A 118 -14.39 5.52 8.22
C LYS A 118 -15.10 4.82 9.38
N THR A 119 -15.86 5.57 10.18
CA THR A 119 -16.59 5.03 11.34
C THR A 119 -17.73 4.11 10.92
N ALA A 120 -18.55 4.52 9.94
CA ALA A 120 -19.70 3.75 9.49
C ALA A 120 -19.32 2.52 8.65
N ARG A 121 -18.13 2.51 8.05
CA ARG A 121 -17.70 1.51 7.05
C ARG A 121 -18.72 1.34 5.93
N GLY A 122 -19.27 2.46 5.48
CA GLY A 122 -20.37 2.51 4.53
C GLY A 122 -20.67 3.94 4.09
N ALA A 123 -21.76 4.08 3.35
CA ALA A 123 -22.22 5.38 2.88
C ALA A 123 -22.53 6.30 4.09
N ALA A 124 -21.92 7.49 4.10
CA ALA A 124 -22.13 8.48 5.14
C ALA A 124 -21.95 9.90 4.58
N ALA A 125 -22.60 10.88 5.21
CA ALA A 125 -22.37 12.29 4.88
C ALA A 125 -20.96 12.74 5.34
N PRO A 126 -20.31 13.69 4.65
CA PRO A 126 -19.03 14.24 5.09
C PRO A 126 -19.10 14.78 6.53
N GLY A 127 -18.06 14.53 7.33
CA GLY A 127 -17.99 15.02 8.72
C GLY A 127 -17.82 16.53 8.84
N SER A 128 -17.38 17.18 7.77
CA SER A 128 -17.23 18.63 7.67
C SER A 128 -17.21 19.07 6.20
N PHE A 129 -17.13 20.38 5.96
CA PHE A 129 -16.97 20.96 4.62
C PHE A 129 -15.53 20.91 4.08
N ARG A 130 -14.60 20.24 4.78
CA ARG A 130 -13.21 20.11 4.33
C ARG A 130 -13.15 19.37 2.99
N GLN A 131 -12.24 19.82 2.13
CA GLN A 131 -11.99 19.25 0.81
C GLN A 131 -10.48 19.21 0.57
N HIS A 132 -9.98 18.10 0.01
CA HIS A 132 -8.56 17.97 -0.34
C HIS A 132 -7.62 18.27 0.85
N ASN A 133 -7.99 17.77 2.04
CA ASN A 133 -7.28 18.01 3.29
C ASN A 133 -6.56 16.73 3.73
N MET A 134 -5.30 16.85 4.18
CA MET A 134 -4.47 15.70 4.54
C MET A 134 -5.00 14.87 5.71
N ALA A 135 -5.86 15.43 6.57
CA ALA A 135 -6.53 14.68 7.62
C ALA A 135 -7.51 13.62 7.05
N ASP A 136 -7.96 13.81 5.81
CA ASP A 136 -8.89 12.95 5.10
C ASP A 136 -8.12 12.08 4.09
N ALA A 137 -7.04 11.45 4.56
CA ALA A 137 -6.17 10.62 3.75
C ALA A 137 -6.46 9.11 3.90
N LEU A 138 -5.97 8.34 2.92
CA LEU A 138 -5.83 6.89 2.89
C LEU A 138 -4.37 6.55 2.59
N TYR A 139 -3.80 5.54 3.24
CA TYR A 139 -2.40 5.15 3.06
C TYR A 139 -2.24 3.99 2.07
N LEU A 140 -1.28 4.11 1.16
CA LEU A 140 -0.82 3.04 0.27
C LEU A 140 0.69 2.89 0.36
N GLY A 141 1.17 1.76 0.89
CA GLY A 141 2.59 1.49 1.15
C GLY A 141 3.38 0.96 -0.04
N GLY A 142 4.71 0.83 0.15
CA GLY A 142 5.60 0.10 -0.76
C GLY A 142 6.38 0.95 -1.76
N PHE A 143 6.65 2.23 -1.47
CA PHE A 143 7.32 3.13 -2.43
C PHE A 143 8.84 3.21 -2.26
N LEU A 144 9.34 3.80 -1.17
CA LEU A 144 10.77 4.05 -0.95
C LEU A 144 11.35 3.19 0.19
N ASN A 145 10.85 1.96 0.30
CA ASN A 145 11.29 1.01 1.32
C ASN A 145 12.65 0.38 0.95
N ALA A 146 13.33 -0.18 1.96
CA ALA A 146 14.55 -0.96 1.75
C ALA A 146 14.28 -2.28 1.00
N ALA A 147 15.34 -2.96 0.57
CA ALA A 147 15.22 -4.28 -0.05
C ALA A 147 14.55 -5.29 0.90
N PRO A 148 13.55 -6.06 0.44
CA PRO A 148 12.80 -6.97 1.31
C PRO A 148 13.64 -8.19 1.71
N GLN A 149 13.44 -8.68 2.94
CA GLN A 149 14.04 -9.93 3.42
C GLN A 149 13.15 -11.14 3.15
N ASP A 150 11.83 -10.95 3.30
CA ASP A 150 10.79 -11.93 2.99
C ASP A 150 9.98 -11.44 1.79
N TYR A 151 9.74 -12.31 0.78
CA TYR A 151 9.13 -11.87 -0.46
C TYR A 151 8.46 -12.99 -1.27
N ILE A 152 7.48 -12.60 -2.09
CA ILE A 152 7.00 -13.35 -3.26
C ILE A 152 7.43 -12.55 -4.50
N TRP A 153 8.27 -13.14 -5.34
CA TRP A 153 8.83 -12.49 -6.51
C TRP A 153 8.40 -13.19 -7.80
N LEU A 154 7.63 -12.49 -8.64
CA LEU A 154 7.29 -12.92 -10.00
C LEU A 154 8.29 -12.28 -10.96
N HIS A 155 9.02 -13.10 -11.71
CA HIS A 155 10.05 -12.65 -12.65
C HIS A 155 10.12 -13.53 -13.89
N LYS A 156 10.94 -13.14 -14.87
CA LYS A 156 11.06 -13.86 -16.17
C LYS A 156 11.43 -15.33 -16.00
N GLY A 157 12.18 -15.68 -14.96
CA GLY A 157 12.61 -17.05 -14.67
C GLY A 157 11.62 -17.87 -13.85
N GLY A 158 10.50 -17.29 -13.38
CA GLY A 158 9.48 -18.00 -12.61
C GLY A 158 8.96 -17.23 -11.39
N ILE A 159 8.62 -17.98 -10.33
CA ILE A 159 8.10 -17.44 -9.07
C ILE A 159 8.99 -17.92 -7.93
N THR A 160 9.43 -17.00 -7.08
CA THR A 160 10.19 -17.31 -5.86
C THR A 160 9.41 -16.86 -4.63
N LEU A 161 9.15 -17.79 -3.71
CA LEU A 161 8.68 -17.51 -2.36
C LEU A 161 9.87 -17.69 -1.40
N HIS A 162 10.31 -16.61 -0.77
CA HIS A 162 11.41 -16.62 0.19
C HIS A 162 10.94 -16.10 1.53
N THR A 163 11.29 -16.81 2.60
CA THR A 163 11.13 -16.30 3.96
C THR A 163 12.23 -16.82 4.88
N SER A 164 12.63 -16.00 5.84
CA SER A 164 13.48 -16.39 6.98
C SER A 164 12.75 -17.27 8.00
N GLY A 165 11.41 -17.24 7.99
CA GLY A 165 10.55 -17.98 8.88
C GLY A 165 10.05 -19.29 8.28
N THR A 166 8.79 -19.61 8.58
CA THR A 166 8.13 -20.84 8.12
C THR A 166 7.07 -20.52 7.07
N VAL A 167 7.06 -21.26 5.98
CA VAL A 167 5.91 -21.30 5.06
C VAL A 167 4.89 -22.30 5.61
N GLN A 168 3.75 -21.81 6.11
CA GLN A 168 2.65 -22.64 6.59
C GLN A 168 1.52 -22.70 5.55
N LEU A 169 1.11 -23.92 5.17
CA LEU A 169 0.01 -24.16 4.25
C LEU A 169 -1.06 -25.02 4.93
N THR A 170 -2.28 -24.50 5.03
CA THR A 170 -3.43 -25.23 5.56
C THR A 170 -4.53 -25.26 4.52
N ALA A 171 -4.82 -26.46 4.01
CA ALA A 171 -5.83 -26.69 2.99
C ALA A 171 -6.37 -28.13 3.13
N GLN A 172 -7.55 -28.39 2.57
CA GLN A 172 -8.07 -29.76 2.48
C GLN A 172 -7.16 -30.65 1.62
N ASN A 173 -6.57 -30.09 0.56
CA ASN A 173 -5.63 -30.77 -0.33
C ASN A 173 -4.57 -29.77 -0.81
N ILE A 174 -3.33 -30.24 -0.98
CA ILE A 174 -2.25 -29.50 -1.66
C ILE A 174 -1.85 -30.33 -2.88
N LYS A 175 -1.98 -29.76 -4.09
CA LYS A 175 -1.59 -30.40 -5.35
C LYS A 175 -0.33 -29.73 -5.90
N ILE A 176 0.71 -30.51 -6.17
CA ILE A 176 1.96 -30.06 -6.80
C ILE A 176 2.11 -30.83 -8.12
N GLU A 177 2.14 -30.10 -9.23
CA GLU A 177 2.29 -30.68 -10.58
C GLU A 177 3.64 -30.26 -11.16
N GLY A 178 4.59 -31.21 -11.17
CA GLY A 178 5.96 -30.98 -11.61
C GLY A 178 6.98 -31.77 -10.77
N ASN A 179 8.21 -31.81 -11.25
CA ASN A 179 9.32 -32.39 -10.48
C ASN A 179 9.53 -31.60 -9.19
N THR A 180 9.63 -32.30 -8.07
CA THR A 180 9.77 -31.70 -6.74
C THR A 180 11.05 -32.18 -6.09
N THR A 181 11.83 -31.24 -5.55
CA THR A 181 13.04 -31.53 -4.78
C THR A 181 12.86 -30.97 -3.37
N VAL A 182 13.13 -31.80 -2.36
CA VAL A 182 13.14 -31.39 -0.95
C VAL A 182 14.58 -31.50 -0.45
N SER A 183 15.21 -30.36 -0.17
CA SER A 183 16.53 -30.31 0.44
C SER A 183 16.40 -30.22 1.95
N GLY A 184 16.27 -31.37 2.60
CA GLY A 184 16.05 -31.49 4.03
C GLY A 184 15.29 -32.77 4.37
N THR A 185 14.71 -32.81 5.57
CA THR A 185 13.89 -33.95 6.00
C THR A 185 12.43 -33.74 5.59
N LEU A 186 11.81 -34.80 5.05
CA LEU A 186 10.37 -34.87 4.81
C LEU A 186 9.73 -35.79 5.86
N SER A 187 8.82 -35.26 6.66
CA SER A 187 8.01 -36.03 7.61
C SER A 187 6.55 -36.07 7.13
N VAL A 188 5.98 -37.27 7.03
CA VAL A 188 4.59 -37.49 6.59
C VAL A 188 3.91 -38.35 7.65
N SER A 189 2.75 -37.91 8.15
CA SER A 189 1.98 -38.63 9.18
C SER A 189 1.11 -39.75 8.60
N GLY A 190 0.69 -39.59 7.33
CA GLY A 190 0.01 -40.62 6.55
C GLY A 190 0.99 -41.48 5.74
N ASP A 191 0.44 -42.26 4.81
CA ASP A 191 1.25 -43.05 3.90
C ASP A 191 1.84 -42.19 2.76
N VAL A 192 2.99 -42.64 2.23
CA VAL A 192 3.59 -42.11 1.01
C VAL A 192 3.41 -43.15 -0.08
N THR A 193 2.64 -42.85 -1.11
CA THR A 193 2.39 -43.79 -2.20
C THR A 193 3.18 -43.41 -3.46
N GLY A 194 4.10 -44.27 -3.88
CA GLY A 194 4.85 -44.12 -5.13
C GLY A 194 4.27 -45.02 -6.22
N LYS A 195 3.72 -44.45 -7.30
CA LYS A 195 3.09 -45.20 -8.41
C LYS A 195 2.06 -46.26 -7.94
N GLY A 196 1.29 -45.96 -6.89
CA GLY A 196 0.30 -46.87 -6.30
C GLY A 196 0.84 -47.84 -5.25
N ILE A 197 2.15 -47.82 -4.95
CA ILE A 197 2.77 -48.68 -3.94
C ILE A 197 2.97 -47.89 -2.65
N SER A 198 2.42 -48.40 -1.55
CA SER A 198 2.54 -47.84 -0.20
C SER A 198 3.96 -47.94 0.33
N LEU A 199 4.55 -46.85 0.79
CA LEU A 199 5.85 -46.90 1.47
C LEU A 199 5.73 -47.63 2.82
N ALA A 200 4.64 -47.42 3.55
CA ALA A 200 4.43 -48.02 4.87
C ALA A 200 4.09 -49.52 4.82
N ALA A 201 3.38 -49.98 3.78
CA ALA A 201 2.81 -51.32 3.72
C ALA A 201 3.33 -52.18 2.55
N HIS A 202 4.30 -51.72 1.75
CA HIS A 202 4.82 -52.54 0.66
C HIS A 202 5.47 -53.84 1.16
N THR A 203 5.34 -54.86 0.34
CA THR A 203 5.94 -56.19 0.55
C THR A 203 6.91 -56.50 -0.57
N HIS A 204 7.97 -57.24 -0.25
CA HIS A 204 8.90 -57.79 -1.24
C HIS A 204 8.54 -59.25 -1.53
N GLY A 205 8.33 -59.59 -2.80
CA GLY A 205 8.15 -60.97 -3.25
C GLY A 205 9.48 -61.69 -3.49
N GLY A 206 9.43 -63.01 -3.72
CA GLY A 206 10.61 -63.79 -4.13
C GLY A 206 11.57 -64.15 -2.98
N VAL A 207 11.12 -64.05 -1.73
CA VAL A 207 11.91 -64.39 -0.54
C VAL A 207 11.36 -65.66 0.12
N GLN A 208 12.26 -66.58 0.53
CA GLN A 208 11.91 -67.69 1.42
C GLN A 208 11.85 -67.14 2.85
N ALA A 209 10.65 -67.12 3.44
CA ALA A 209 10.48 -66.65 4.82
C ALA A 209 11.22 -67.61 5.78
N GLY A 210 12.16 -67.06 6.56
CA GLY A 210 12.80 -67.74 7.69
C GLY A 210 12.06 -67.46 9.01
N SER A 211 12.53 -68.04 10.11
CA SER A 211 11.96 -67.82 11.46
C SER A 211 12.34 -66.48 12.10
N GLY A 212 13.22 -65.69 11.47
CA GLY A 212 13.70 -64.42 11.99
C GLY A 212 12.81 -63.23 11.61
N THR A 213 12.70 -62.25 12.50
CA THR A 213 12.16 -60.92 12.21
C THR A 213 13.30 -59.99 11.83
N THR A 214 13.13 -59.17 10.79
CA THR A 214 14.14 -58.16 10.45
C THR A 214 14.26 -57.16 11.61
N THR A 215 15.50 -56.77 11.95
CA THR A 215 15.70 -55.61 12.83
C THR A 215 15.19 -54.35 12.14
N LYS A 216 15.10 -53.23 12.87
CA LYS A 216 14.81 -51.94 12.23
C LYS A 216 15.82 -51.73 11.08
N PRO A 217 15.37 -51.20 9.92
CA PRO A 217 16.29 -50.78 8.87
C PRO A 217 17.36 -49.89 9.50
N VAL A 218 18.63 -50.25 9.29
CA VAL A 218 19.80 -49.47 9.72
C VAL A 218 20.24 -48.53 8.61
#